data_AF-A0A9D2NTL2-F1
#
_entry.id   AF-A0A9D2NTL2-F1
#
_cell.length_a   1.000
_cell.length_b   1.000
_cell.length_c   1.000
_cell.angle_alpha   90.00
_cell.angle_beta   90.00
_cell.angle_gamma   90.00
#
_symmetry.space_group_name_H-M   'P 1'
#
loop_
_entity.id
_entity.type
_entity.pdbx_description
1 polymer ?
#
loop_
_entity_poly.entity_id
_entity_poly.type
_entity_poly.pdbx_seq_one_letter_code
_entity_poly.pdbx_strand_id
1 'polypeptide(L)'
;MYTTNGQNGAISIIRKMSVSVLFLVGAIGYSVYVLFGLVGSLAGGSEVTDLMDQIMAMSGGYSSLDYSAVRAVSGMFNGISVFSMLVSMLPAMVIVAGIWLIFAAAKRNMLPGTASAGLTMARVIAIIQLVFACIGAVLLEILCIVALSAVNSVSGYYGSTGSVNALLVFIMIIFAGVAAVQIIYYLKLNKMIVKTKDTLLTGQPDDDISLYVEILCYISGGVAAIGALMSLADVEVLNFFANAGMATADICFAILIRQYRSKMGLLIHNPQQFYQEMQMAEQRTQQQRGAQQPYQGQQQWAQQPYQPQQPYQAPQQAQNPSGSGYGETSELPYRNETMVLGGQMINNGVLQSVRLIRQKTGETIYINKASFWFGKDAGNVDYCLTDNAAISRRHALITIRNNECFIQDNHSTNRTFLNGHVLEAGVDTPLSDGDRVRMGDEEFTVSIG
;
A
#
# COMPACT_ATOMS: atom_id res chain seq x y z
N MET A 1 24.30 -21.38 9.79
CA MET A 1 24.54 -21.08 8.37
C MET A 1 23.23 -21.26 7.62
N TYR A 2 22.46 -20.18 7.42
CA TYR A 2 21.27 -20.23 6.55
C TYR A 2 21.73 -20.05 5.10
N THR A 3 21.21 -20.89 4.20
CA THR A 3 21.57 -20.88 2.78
C THR A 3 21.08 -19.59 2.11
N THR A 4 21.79 -19.10 1.10
CA THR A 4 21.42 -17.93 0.27
C THR A 4 19.98 -18.01 -0.26
N ASN A 5 19.46 -19.23 -0.40
CA ASN A 5 18.07 -19.50 -0.75
C ASN A 5 17.10 -18.97 0.32
N GLY A 6 17.31 -19.24 1.61
CA GLY A 6 16.42 -18.76 2.70
C GLY A 6 16.23 -17.24 2.71
N GLN A 7 17.30 -16.50 2.41
CA GLN A 7 17.26 -15.03 2.31
C GLN A 7 16.39 -14.53 1.15
N ASN A 8 16.54 -15.16 -0.02
CA ASN A 8 15.71 -14.85 -1.19
C ASN A 8 14.24 -15.24 -0.94
N GLY A 9 14.01 -16.33 -0.22
CA GLY A 9 12.68 -16.81 0.17
C GLY A 9 11.91 -15.79 1.00
N ALA A 10 12.49 -15.30 2.11
CA ALA A 10 11.81 -14.38 3.02
C ALA A 10 11.41 -13.05 2.34
N ILE A 11 12.33 -12.46 1.57
CA ILE A 11 12.09 -11.22 0.82
C ILE A 11 11.01 -11.45 -0.26
N SER A 12 11.02 -12.62 -0.93
CA SER A 12 10.02 -12.97 -1.92
C SER A 12 8.61 -13.09 -1.32
N ILE A 13 8.49 -13.64 -0.10
CA ILE A 13 7.21 -13.71 0.63
C ILE A 13 6.68 -12.31 0.89
N ILE A 14 7.51 -11.45 1.49
CA ILE A 14 7.12 -10.07 1.82
C ILE A 14 6.70 -9.32 0.55
N ARG A 15 7.46 -9.46 -0.54
CA ARG A 15 7.13 -8.85 -1.83
C ARG A 15 5.79 -9.33 -2.36
N LYS A 16 5.62 -10.65 -2.52
CA LYS A 16 4.38 -11.26 -3.05
C LYS A 16 3.16 -10.88 -2.23
N MET A 17 3.31 -10.78 -0.90
CA MET A 17 2.23 -10.36 -0.01
C MET A 17 1.93 -8.87 -0.12
N SER A 18 2.94 -8.02 -0.20
CA SER A 18 2.78 -6.57 -0.30
C SER A 18 2.14 -6.12 -1.62
N VAL A 19 2.29 -6.91 -2.71
CA VAL A 19 1.61 -6.65 -4.00
C VAL A 19 0.33 -7.47 -4.19
N SER A 20 -0.10 -8.21 -3.18
CA SER A 20 -1.30 -9.04 -3.27
C SER A 20 -2.58 -8.19 -3.34
N VAL A 21 -3.63 -8.74 -3.96
CA VAL A 21 -4.96 -8.12 -3.99
C VAL A 21 -5.48 -7.88 -2.57
N LEU A 22 -5.19 -8.79 -1.63
CA LEU A 22 -5.58 -8.68 -0.24
C LEU A 22 -4.95 -7.46 0.45
N PHE A 23 -3.66 -7.20 0.20
CA PHE A 23 -2.98 -6.01 0.70
C PHE A 23 -3.58 -4.74 0.12
N LEU A 24 -3.88 -4.75 -1.19
CA LEU A 24 -4.52 -3.61 -1.86
C LEU A 24 -5.90 -3.31 -1.28
N VAL A 25 -6.73 -4.33 -1.06
CA VAL A 25 -8.07 -4.17 -0.45
C VAL A 25 -7.95 -3.60 0.97
N GLY A 26 -7.01 -4.11 1.77
CA GLY A 26 -6.74 -3.56 3.10
C GLY A 26 -6.28 -2.11 3.08
N ALA A 27 -5.39 -1.74 2.15
CA ALA A 27 -4.91 -0.37 1.97
C ALA A 27 -6.03 0.60 1.55
N ILE A 28 -6.89 0.17 0.63
CA ILE A 28 -8.07 0.95 0.20
C ILE A 28 -9.05 1.10 1.37
N GLY A 29 -9.37 0.01 2.08
CA GLY A 29 -10.26 0.05 3.24
C GLY A 29 -9.79 1.03 4.31
N TYR A 30 -8.49 1.02 4.63
CA TYR A 30 -7.93 1.95 5.62
C TYR A 30 -7.94 3.40 5.12
N SER A 31 -7.75 3.61 3.81
CA SER A 31 -7.86 4.93 3.19
C SER A 31 -9.31 5.46 3.24
N VAL A 32 -10.30 4.60 3.01
CA VAL A 32 -11.73 4.92 3.14
C VAL A 32 -12.07 5.29 4.57
N TYR A 33 -11.58 4.52 5.56
CA TYR A 33 -11.74 4.86 6.98
C TYR A 33 -11.25 6.28 7.28
N VAL A 34 -10.03 6.63 6.87
CA VAL A 34 -9.46 7.96 7.13
C VAL A 34 -10.23 9.06 6.41
N LEU A 35 -10.60 8.85 5.14
CA LEU A 35 -11.32 9.83 4.34
C LEU A 35 -12.70 10.14 4.94
N PHE A 36 -13.51 9.11 5.15
CA PHE A 36 -14.88 9.28 5.66
C PHE A 36 -14.90 9.62 7.15
N GLY A 37 -13.92 9.15 7.93
CA GLY A 37 -13.74 9.58 9.31
C GLY A 37 -13.46 11.08 9.38
N LEU A 38 -12.60 11.63 8.52
CA LEU A 38 -12.32 13.06 8.44
C LEU A 38 -13.55 13.85 7.97
N VAL A 39 -14.24 13.41 6.92
CA VAL A 39 -15.45 14.12 6.42
C VAL A 39 -16.60 14.06 7.44
N GLY A 40 -16.82 12.90 8.07
CA GLY A 40 -17.87 12.71 9.09
C GLY A 40 -17.64 13.59 10.31
N SER A 41 -16.40 13.69 10.76
CA SER A 41 -16.09 14.52 11.92
C SER A 41 -16.08 16.03 11.60
N LEU A 42 -15.88 16.45 10.34
CA LEU A 42 -16.14 17.83 9.91
C LEU A 42 -17.64 18.18 9.91
N ALA A 43 -18.50 17.17 9.78
CA ALA A 43 -19.96 17.33 9.74
C ALA A 43 -20.62 17.25 11.12
N GLY A 44 -19.99 16.62 12.12
CA GLY A 44 -20.60 16.24 13.41
C GLY A 44 -20.24 17.10 14.64
N GLY A 45 -19.94 18.38 14.48
CA GLY A 45 -19.36 19.24 15.53
C GLY A 45 -20.23 19.65 16.74
N SER A 46 -21.20 18.85 17.23
CA SER A 46 -22.08 19.25 18.35
C SER A 46 -22.22 18.27 19.54
N GLU A 47 -21.49 17.15 19.59
CA GLU A 47 -21.75 16.12 20.62
C GLU A 47 -21.51 16.59 22.06
N VAL A 48 -20.50 17.44 22.30
CA VAL A 48 -20.22 17.98 23.65
C VAL A 48 -21.27 19.02 24.06
N THR A 49 -21.83 19.74 23.09
CA THR A 49 -22.88 20.73 23.34
C THR A 49 -24.19 20.03 23.65
N ASP A 50 -24.53 19.00 22.89
CA ASP A 50 -25.75 18.21 23.08
C ASP A 50 -25.72 17.41 24.39
N LEU A 51 -24.59 16.78 24.74
CA LEU A 51 -24.42 16.09 26.02
C LEU A 51 -24.57 17.07 27.21
N MET A 52 -24.00 18.26 27.10
CA MET A 52 -24.01 19.22 28.19
C MET A 52 -25.37 19.91 28.34
N ASP A 53 -26.08 20.18 27.23
CA ASP A 53 -27.48 20.62 27.25
C ASP A 53 -28.40 19.55 27.86
N GLN A 54 -28.13 18.26 27.59
CA GLN A 54 -28.89 17.15 28.17
C GLN A 54 -28.64 16.97 29.69
N ILE A 55 -27.40 17.19 30.15
CA ILE A 55 -27.05 17.21 31.59
C ILE A 55 -27.69 18.40 32.31
N MET A 56 -27.72 19.58 31.67
CA MET A 56 -28.34 20.78 32.22
C MET A 56 -29.88 20.67 32.25
N ALA A 57 -30.47 20.03 31.25
CA ALA A 57 -31.90 19.70 31.24
C ALA A 57 -32.31 18.70 32.33
N MET A 58 -31.45 17.70 32.64
CA MET A 58 -31.72 16.72 33.70
C MET A 58 -31.48 17.26 35.12
N SER A 59 -30.56 18.21 35.31
CA SER A 59 -30.22 18.75 36.63
C SER A 59 -31.16 19.87 37.12
N GLY A 60 -32.13 20.31 36.31
CA GLY A 60 -33.05 21.40 36.65
C GLY A 60 -32.37 22.76 36.86
N GLY A 61 -31.08 22.86 36.51
CA GLY A 61 -30.19 23.97 36.85
C GLY A 61 -30.21 25.10 35.83
N TYR A 62 -31.35 25.76 35.64
CA TYR A 62 -31.39 27.04 34.92
C TYR A 62 -31.02 28.25 35.81
N SER A 63 -30.69 28.05 37.09
CA SER A 63 -30.77 29.14 38.08
C SER A 63 -29.49 29.50 38.86
N SER A 64 -28.29 28.98 38.57
CA SER A 64 -27.10 29.46 39.31
C SER A 64 -25.71 29.33 38.69
N LEU A 65 -25.55 28.70 37.52
CA LEU A 65 -24.27 28.75 36.80
C LEU A 65 -24.37 29.78 35.67
N ASP A 66 -23.47 30.76 35.70
CA ASP A 66 -23.38 31.86 34.75
C ASP A 66 -23.38 31.33 33.31
N TYR A 67 -24.53 31.44 32.65
CA TYR A 67 -24.80 30.96 31.29
C TYR A 67 -23.76 31.48 30.30
N SER A 68 -23.17 32.65 30.58
CA SER A 68 -22.11 33.25 29.76
C SER A 68 -20.77 32.52 29.89
N ALA A 69 -20.39 32.09 31.09
CA ALA A 69 -19.17 31.33 31.35
C ALA A 69 -19.27 29.90 30.80
N VAL A 70 -20.44 29.26 30.96
CA VAL A 70 -20.70 27.91 30.42
C VAL A 70 -20.71 27.93 28.89
N ARG A 71 -21.31 28.95 28.27
CA ARG A 71 -21.30 29.11 26.80
C ARG A 71 -19.92 29.51 26.27
N ALA A 72 -19.13 30.26 27.03
CA ALA A 72 -17.74 30.56 26.69
C ALA A 72 -16.86 29.30 26.75
N VAL A 73 -17.00 28.49 27.81
CA VAL A 73 -16.29 27.21 27.96
C VAL A 73 -16.73 26.20 26.89
N SER A 74 -18.04 26.07 26.65
CA SER A 74 -18.60 25.24 25.57
C SER A 74 -18.17 25.73 24.18
N GLY A 75 -18.13 27.04 23.96
CA GLY A 75 -17.57 27.66 22.75
C GLY A 75 -16.07 27.42 22.57
N MET A 76 -15.30 27.37 23.67
CA MET A 76 -13.89 26.95 23.65
C MET A 76 -13.75 25.46 23.29
N PHE A 77 -14.61 24.59 23.81
CA PHE A 77 -14.63 23.15 23.44
C PHE A 77 -15.08 22.90 21.99
N ASN A 78 -16.02 23.68 21.46
CA ASN A 78 -16.41 23.61 20.05
C ASN A 78 -15.30 24.10 19.10
N GLY A 79 -14.53 25.13 19.45
CA GLY A 79 -13.32 25.53 18.70
C GLY A 79 -12.18 24.52 18.78
N ILE A 80 -12.10 23.77 19.89
CA ILE A 80 -11.19 22.64 20.06
C ILE A 80 -11.59 21.46 19.17
N SER A 81 -12.87 21.28 18.81
CA SER A 81 -13.38 20.08 18.09
C SER A 81 -12.69 19.82 16.75
N VAL A 82 -12.70 20.76 15.80
CA VAL A 82 -12.08 20.56 14.46
C VAL A 82 -10.55 20.42 14.56
N PHE A 83 -9.91 21.21 15.42
CA PHE A 83 -8.45 21.13 15.61
C PHE A 83 -8.03 19.82 16.28
N SER A 84 -8.69 19.42 17.36
CA SER A 84 -8.45 18.15 18.06
C SER A 84 -8.76 16.94 17.18
N MET A 85 -9.75 17.04 16.31
CA MET A 85 -10.12 16.03 15.33
C MET A 85 -9.08 15.88 14.22
N LEU A 86 -8.56 16.99 13.69
CA LEU A 86 -7.44 16.93 12.74
C LEU A 86 -6.22 16.29 13.41
N VAL A 87 -5.95 16.66 14.66
CA VAL A 87 -4.85 16.08 15.45
C VAL A 87 -5.08 14.59 15.74
N SER A 88 -6.33 14.15 15.98
CA SER A 88 -6.64 12.74 16.25
C SER A 88 -6.54 11.86 15.01
N MET A 89 -6.75 12.42 13.81
CA MET A 89 -6.60 11.70 12.53
C MET A 89 -5.18 11.71 11.97
N LEU A 90 -4.29 12.60 12.43
CA LEU A 90 -2.87 12.65 11.99
C LEU A 90 -2.18 11.27 12.03
N PRO A 91 -2.27 10.48 13.12
CA PRO A 91 -1.68 9.15 13.17
C PRO A 91 -2.19 8.22 12.06
N ALA A 92 -3.49 8.24 11.78
CA ALA A 92 -4.11 7.39 10.77
C ALA A 92 -3.67 7.78 9.35
N MET A 93 -3.55 9.09 9.07
CA MET A 93 -3.02 9.59 7.79
C MET A 93 -1.58 9.15 7.55
N VAL A 94 -0.73 9.18 8.58
CA VAL A 94 0.67 8.71 8.48
C VAL A 94 0.73 7.21 8.23
N ILE A 95 -0.17 6.42 8.86
CA ILE A 95 -0.26 4.98 8.60
C ILE A 95 -0.69 4.71 7.15
N VAL A 96 -1.70 5.42 6.62
CA VAL A 96 -2.12 5.31 5.22
C VAL A 96 -0.93 5.55 4.28
N ALA A 97 -0.17 6.62 4.51
CA ALA A 97 1.02 6.92 3.73
C ALA A 97 2.06 5.79 3.83
N GLY A 98 2.29 5.25 5.03
CA GLY A 98 3.18 4.10 5.27
C GLY A 98 2.75 2.84 4.52
N ILE A 99 1.46 2.50 4.53
CA ILE A 99 0.90 1.33 3.83
C ILE A 99 1.11 1.48 2.31
N TRP A 100 0.78 2.65 1.74
CA TRP A 100 0.96 2.91 0.31
C TRP A 100 2.43 2.96 -0.11
N LEU A 101 3.32 3.44 0.76
CA LEU A 101 4.77 3.37 0.53
C LEU A 101 5.25 1.92 0.44
N ILE A 102 4.77 1.03 1.32
CA ILE A 102 5.11 -0.41 1.26
C ILE A 102 4.60 -1.02 -0.05
N PHE A 103 3.36 -0.72 -0.45
CA PHE A 103 2.78 -1.20 -1.71
C PHE A 103 3.57 -0.73 -2.93
N ALA A 104 3.85 0.57 -3.02
CA ALA A 104 4.58 1.16 -4.13
C ALA A 104 6.03 0.64 -4.21
N ALA A 105 6.69 0.51 -3.06
CA ALA A 105 8.03 -0.06 -2.95
C ALA A 105 8.08 -1.51 -3.46
N ALA A 106 7.11 -2.33 -3.06
CA ALA A 106 7.03 -3.72 -3.48
C ALA A 106 6.72 -3.85 -4.98
N LYS A 107 5.85 -3.00 -5.53
CA LYS A 107 5.51 -2.98 -6.96
C LYS A 107 6.68 -2.55 -7.84
N ARG A 108 7.52 -1.62 -7.37
CA ARG A 108 8.70 -1.11 -8.09
C ARG A 108 9.98 -1.92 -7.83
N ASN A 109 9.90 -3.07 -7.16
CA ASN A 109 11.06 -3.87 -6.75
C ASN A 109 12.11 -3.09 -5.91
N MET A 110 11.70 -2.03 -5.19
CA MET A 110 12.58 -1.19 -4.36
C MET A 110 12.71 -1.70 -2.90
N LEU A 111 12.32 -2.94 -2.64
CA LEU A 111 12.54 -3.62 -1.36
C LEU A 111 14.05 -3.93 -1.21
N PRO A 112 14.68 -3.69 -0.05
CA PRO A 112 14.06 -3.35 1.24
C PRO A 112 13.94 -1.84 1.55
N GLY A 113 14.63 -0.98 0.80
CA GLY A 113 14.86 0.43 1.16
C GLY A 113 13.59 1.23 1.46
N THR A 114 12.74 1.46 0.45
CA THR A 114 11.57 2.36 0.59
C THR A 114 10.46 1.76 1.45
N ALA A 115 10.29 0.44 1.45
CA ALA A 115 9.33 -0.22 2.33
C ALA A 115 9.74 -0.16 3.80
N SER A 116 11.05 -0.17 4.11
CA SER A 116 11.54 -0.01 5.48
C SER A 116 11.16 1.35 6.08
N ALA A 117 11.03 2.39 5.25
CA ALA A 117 10.53 3.70 5.68
C ALA A 117 9.05 3.62 6.08
N GLY A 118 8.22 2.94 5.30
CA GLY A 118 6.80 2.70 5.63
C GLY A 118 6.61 1.92 6.93
N LEU A 119 7.40 0.86 7.16
CA LEU A 119 7.39 0.14 8.45
C LEU A 119 7.89 1.04 9.61
N THR A 120 8.84 1.92 9.35
CA THR A 120 9.33 2.86 10.37
C THR A 120 8.27 3.88 10.74
N MET A 121 7.52 4.42 9.76
CA MET A 121 6.37 5.29 10.01
C MET A 121 5.31 4.58 10.85
N ALA A 122 4.94 3.35 10.48
CA ALA A 122 3.97 2.55 11.23
C ALA A 122 4.44 2.30 12.68
N ARG A 123 5.74 2.02 12.88
CA ARG A 123 6.33 1.86 14.23
C ARG A 123 6.26 3.14 15.05
N VAL A 124 6.64 4.28 14.48
CA VAL A 124 6.60 5.57 15.18
C VAL A 124 5.17 5.86 15.64
N ILE A 125 4.18 5.66 14.75
CA ILE A 125 2.78 5.82 15.13
C ILE A 125 2.34 4.81 16.20
N ALA A 126 2.74 3.55 16.11
CA ALA A 126 2.40 2.55 17.13
C ALA A 126 3.00 2.87 18.51
N ILE A 127 4.19 3.48 18.57
CA ILE A 127 4.78 3.98 19.82
C ILE A 127 4.00 5.18 20.34
N ILE A 128 3.64 6.13 19.48
CA ILE A 128 2.83 7.29 19.87
C ILE A 128 1.49 6.84 20.45
N GLN A 129 0.80 5.90 19.78
CA GLN A 129 -0.47 5.36 20.24
C GLN A 129 -0.34 4.58 21.56
N LEU A 130 0.77 3.86 21.76
CA LEU A 130 1.08 3.22 23.05
C LEU A 130 1.19 4.25 24.17
N VAL A 131 1.91 5.35 23.95
CA VAL A 131 2.07 6.42 24.95
C VAL A 131 0.72 7.05 25.28
N PHE A 132 -0.09 7.36 24.27
CA PHE A 132 -1.44 7.90 24.49
C PHE A 132 -2.35 6.91 25.22
N ALA A 133 -2.28 5.60 24.91
CA ALA A 133 -3.04 4.59 25.62
C ALA A 133 -2.64 4.51 27.11
N CYS A 134 -1.34 4.57 27.42
CA CYS A 134 -0.86 4.59 28.80
C CYS A 134 -1.31 5.84 29.55
N ILE A 135 -1.15 7.03 28.95
CA ILE A 135 -1.58 8.29 29.56
C ILE A 135 -3.09 8.32 29.74
N GLY A 136 -3.84 7.94 28.71
CA GLY A 136 -5.31 7.89 28.72
C GLY A 136 -5.85 6.95 29.79
N ALA A 137 -5.22 5.77 29.96
CA ALA A 137 -5.60 4.84 31.03
C ALA A 137 -5.45 5.46 32.42
N VAL A 138 -4.32 6.14 32.69
CA VAL A 138 -4.08 6.80 33.98
C VAL A 138 -5.05 7.96 34.20
N LEU A 139 -5.27 8.79 33.18
CA LEU A 139 -6.20 9.91 33.28
C LEU A 139 -7.65 9.47 33.51
N LEU A 140 -8.08 8.39 32.84
CA LEU A 140 -9.42 7.83 33.01
C LEU A 140 -9.62 7.30 34.44
N GLU A 141 -8.64 6.58 34.98
CA GLU A 141 -8.66 6.13 36.38
C GLU A 141 -8.70 7.31 37.36
N ILE A 142 -7.89 8.36 37.14
CA ILE A 142 -7.94 9.56 37.98
C ILE A 142 -9.33 10.21 37.92
N LEU A 143 -9.90 10.35 36.72
CA LEU A 143 -11.22 10.96 36.52
C LEU A 143 -12.31 10.19 37.25
N CYS A 144 -12.28 8.87 37.18
CA CYS A 144 -13.26 8.04 37.87
C CYS A 144 -13.04 8.02 39.39
N ILE A 145 -11.81 8.19 39.90
CA ILE A 145 -11.55 8.41 41.35
C ILE A 145 -12.16 9.74 41.78
N VAL A 146 -12.00 10.79 40.98
CA VAL A 146 -12.64 12.09 41.22
C VAL A 146 -14.15 11.95 41.21
N ALA A 147 -14.73 11.22 40.25
CA ALA A 147 -16.17 10.96 40.20
C ALA A 147 -16.67 10.23 41.46
N LEU A 148 -15.93 9.21 41.92
CA LEU A 148 -16.24 8.51 43.16
C LEU A 148 -16.21 9.46 44.37
N SER A 149 -15.22 10.37 44.45
CA SER A 149 -15.15 11.37 45.52
C SER A 149 -16.30 12.38 45.46
N ALA A 150 -16.73 12.77 44.26
CA ALA A 150 -17.86 13.66 44.06
C ALA A 150 -19.18 13.02 44.52
N VAL A 151 -19.42 11.75 44.17
CA VAL A 151 -20.61 11.00 44.63
C VAL A 151 -20.64 10.89 46.16
N ASN A 152 -19.50 10.64 46.80
CA ASN A 152 -19.41 10.61 48.26
C ASN A 152 -19.72 11.97 48.90
N SER A 153 -19.45 13.08 48.21
CA SER A 153 -19.70 14.43 48.72
C SER A 153 -21.20 14.79 48.73
N VAL A 154 -22.03 14.15 47.90
CA VAL A 154 -23.50 14.33 47.87
C VAL A 154 -24.26 13.22 48.60
N SER A 155 -23.57 12.27 49.25
CA SER A 155 -24.17 11.16 50.00
C SER A 155 -25.14 11.62 51.08
N GLY A 156 -24.88 12.76 51.72
CA GLY A 156 -25.81 13.34 52.71
C GLY A 156 -27.15 13.82 52.14
N TYR A 157 -27.25 14.04 50.83
CA TYR A 157 -28.43 14.61 50.17
C TYR A 157 -29.33 13.54 49.54
N TYR A 158 -28.75 12.44 49.05
CA TYR A 158 -29.47 11.37 48.32
C TYR A 158 -29.54 10.03 49.08
N GLY A 159 -29.00 9.96 50.31
CA GLY A 159 -28.98 8.74 51.11
C GLY A 159 -27.80 7.81 50.82
N SER A 160 -27.96 6.50 51.06
CA SER A 160 -26.86 5.54 50.92
C SER A 160 -26.38 5.41 49.47
N THR A 161 -25.16 5.89 49.19
CA THR A 161 -24.50 5.82 47.88
C THR A 161 -23.73 4.52 47.65
N GLY A 162 -23.84 3.54 48.56
CA GLY A 162 -23.04 2.32 48.53
C GLY A 162 -23.17 1.51 47.24
N SER A 163 -24.38 1.42 46.67
CA SER A 163 -24.61 0.72 45.39
C SER A 163 -23.98 1.44 44.19
N VAL A 164 -24.05 2.77 44.15
CA VAL A 164 -23.44 3.60 43.10
C VAL A 164 -21.92 3.53 43.18
N ASN A 165 -21.35 3.56 44.38
CA ASN A 165 -19.91 3.42 44.59
C ASN A 165 -19.41 2.04 44.14
N ALA A 166 -20.13 0.96 44.46
CA ALA A 166 -19.78 -0.38 44.01
C ALA A 166 -19.81 -0.49 42.48
N LEU A 167 -20.81 0.13 41.83
CA LEU A 167 -20.91 0.18 40.37
C LEU A 167 -19.74 0.95 39.75
N LEU A 168 -19.36 2.11 40.30
CA LEU A 168 -18.21 2.89 39.81
C LEU A 168 -16.91 2.11 39.91
N VAL A 169 -16.66 1.43 41.04
CA VAL A 169 -15.48 0.57 41.19
C VAL A 169 -15.50 -0.60 40.20
N PHE A 170 -16.66 -1.18 39.91
CA PHE A 170 -16.78 -2.23 38.90
C PHE A 170 -16.44 -1.71 37.50
N ILE A 171 -16.92 -0.51 37.14
CA ILE A 171 -16.61 0.16 35.87
C ILE A 171 -15.10 0.44 35.75
N MET A 172 -14.45 0.88 36.84
CA MET A 172 -12.99 1.08 36.90
C MET A 172 -12.22 -0.18 36.52
N ILE A 173 -12.56 -1.31 37.14
CA ILE A 173 -11.88 -2.59 36.89
C ILE A 173 -12.02 -2.99 35.41
N ILE A 174 -13.19 -2.75 34.81
CA ILE A 174 -13.41 -3.01 33.38
C ILE A 174 -12.51 -2.10 32.54
N PHE A 175 -12.48 -0.80 32.80
CA PHE A 175 -11.66 0.14 32.04
C PHE A 175 -10.16 -0.15 32.16
N ALA A 176 -9.67 -0.46 33.36
CA ALA A 176 -8.29 -0.92 33.57
C ALA A 176 -7.99 -2.18 32.74
N GLY A 177 -8.92 -3.14 32.70
CA GLY A 177 -8.80 -4.35 31.90
C GLY A 177 -8.73 -4.08 30.39
N VAL A 178 -9.63 -3.23 29.88
CA VAL A 178 -9.66 -2.82 28.46
C VAL A 178 -8.38 -2.08 28.08
N ALA A 179 -7.92 -1.15 28.93
CA ALA A 179 -6.68 -0.42 28.73
C ALA A 179 -5.46 -1.37 28.69
N ALA A 180 -5.41 -2.35 29.59
CA ALA A 180 -4.33 -3.35 29.61
C ALA A 180 -4.29 -4.17 28.30
N VAL A 181 -5.43 -4.61 27.78
CA VAL A 181 -5.53 -5.28 26.48
C VAL A 181 -4.99 -4.39 25.36
N GLN A 182 -5.38 -3.11 25.33
CA GLN A 182 -4.92 -2.17 24.31
C GLN A 182 -3.41 -1.88 24.39
N ILE A 183 -2.85 -1.77 25.60
CA ILE A 183 -1.41 -1.57 25.81
C ILE A 183 -0.62 -2.79 25.32
N ILE A 184 -1.06 -4.00 25.68
CA ILE A 184 -0.42 -5.25 25.23
C ILE A 184 -0.47 -5.37 23.70
N TYR A 185 -1.56 -4.93 23.07
CA TYR A 185 -1.68 -4.88 21.62
C TYR A 185 -0.57 -4.04 20.99
N TYR A 186 -0.42 -2.78 21.39
CA TYR A 186 0.60 -1.90 20.82
C TYR A 186 2.03 -2.36 21.12
N LEU A 187 2.29 -2.96 22.29
CA LEU A 187 3.59 -3.56 22.60
C LEU A 187 3.94 -4.71 21.62
N LYS A 188 2.98 -5.60 21.38
CA LYS A 188 3.17 -6.75 20.48
C LYS A 188 3.20 -6.34 19.02
N LEU A 189 2.41 -5.34 18.61
CA LEU A 189 2.44 -4.75 17.27
C LEU A 189 3.81 -4.13 16.99
N ASN A 190 4.36 -3.36 17.92
CA ASN A 190 5.70 -2.78 17.80
C ASN A 190 6.78 -3.85 17.61
N LYS A 191 6.75 -4.91 18.43
CA LYS A 191 7.67 -6.05 18.31
C LYS A 191 7.54 -6.71 16.93
N MET A 192 6.33 -6.89 16.43
CA MET A 192 6.06 -7.47 15.11
C MET A 192 6.61 -6.60 13.96
N ILE A 193 6.41 -5.28 14.02
CA ILE A 193 6.90 -4.36 12.98
C ILE A 193 8.44 -4.37 12.94
N VAL A 194 9.11 -4.38 14.10
CA VAL A 194 10.57 -4.48 14.18
C VAL A 194 11.07 -5.76 13.54
N LYS A 195 10.50 -6.90 13.91
CA LYS A 195 10.87 -8.20 13.33
C LYS A 195 10.65 -8.25 11.83
N THR A 196 9.51 -7.76 11.35
CA THR A 196 9.22 -7.73 9.90
C THR A 196 10.21 -6.83 9.16
N LYS A 197 10.61 -5.70 9.76
CA LYS A 197 11.64 -4.81 9.22
C LYS A 197 13.01 -5.49 9.21
N ASP A 198 13.38 -6.17 10.29
CA ASP A 198 14.67 -6.87 10.40
C ASP A 198 14.74 -8.02 9.40
N THR A 199 13.68 -8.82 9.25
CA THR A 199 13.58 -9.84 8.19
C THR A 199 13.69 -9.23 6.80
N LEU A 200 13.06 -8.07 6.57
CA LEU A 200 13.15 -7.38 5.29
C LEU A 200 14.59 -6.92 4.98
N LEU A 201 15.33 -6.42 5.97
CA LEU A 201 16.69 -5.90 5.80
C LEU A 201 17.76 -7.00 5.75
N THR A 202 17.61 -8.05 6.57
CA THR A 202 18.60 -9.12 6.72
C THR A 202 18.33 -10.33 5.82
N GLY A 203 17.11 -10.43 5.30
CA GLY A 203 16.57 -11.63 4.65
C GLY A 203 16.37 -12.81 5.60
N GLN A 204 16.63 -12.69 6.90
CA GLN A 204 16.50 -13.80 7.83
C GLN A 204 15.02 -14.05 8.14
N PRO A 205 14.49 -15.26 7.84
CA PRO A 205 13.09 -15.56 8.12
C PRO A 205 12.83 -15.63 9.63
N ASP A 206 11.77 -14.97 10.09
CA ASP A 206 11.28 -14.98 11.50
C ASP A 206 9.76 -15.23 11.48
N ASP A 207 9.32 -16.29 12.17
CA ASP A 207 7.92 -16.69 12.27
C ASP A 207 7.28 -16.39 13.64
N ASP A 208 8.02 -15.79 14.58
CA ASP A 208 7.53 -15.44 15.92
C ASP A 208 6.77 -14.10 15.87
N ILE A 209 5.75 -14.10 15.02
CA ILE A 209 4.69 -13.11 14.91
C ILE A 209 3.59 -13.44 15.90
N SER A 210 3.17 -12.44 16.68
CA SER A 210 2.21 -12.67 17.76
C SER A 210 0.80 -12.98 17.25
N LEU A 211 0.30 -14.18 17.56
CA LEU A 211 -1.10 -14.59 17.40
C LEU A 211 -2.09 -13.61 18.05
N TYR A 212 -1.66 -12.96 19.13
CA TYR A 212 -2.47 -11.99 19.85
C TYR A 212 -2.88 -10.79 18.99
N VAL A 213 -1.95 -10.28 18.16
CA VAL A 213 -2.23 -9.14 17.27
C VAL A 213 -3.18 -9.56 16.15
N GLU A 214 -3.01 -10.77 15.60
CA GLU A 214 -3.95 -11.35 14.62
C GLU A 214 -5.38 -11.40 15.19
N ILE A 215 -5.56 -11.96 16.39
CA ILE A 215 -6.87 -12.10 17.02
C ILE A 215 -7.49 -10.74 17.30
N LEU A 216 -6.73 -9.78 17.84
CA LEU A 216 -7.28 -8.45 18.11
C LEU A 216 -7.63 -7.67 16.84
N CYS A 217 -6.91 -7.85 15.73
CA CYS A 217 -7.34 -7.28 14.45
C CYS A 217 -8.68 -7.89 13.99
N TYR A 218 -8.91 -9.20 14.14
CA TYR A 218 -10.23 -9.78 13.84
C TYR A 218 -11.34 -9.23 14.75
N ILE A 219 -11.07 -9.09 16.05
CA ILE A 219 -12.04 -8.53 16.99
C ILE A 219 -12.34 -7.07 16.64
N SER A 220 -11.31 -6.26 16.41
CA SER A 220 -11.45 -4.86 15.98
C SER A 220 -12.26 -4.75 14.69
N GLY A 221 -11.94 -5.57 13.68
CA GLY A 221 -12.69 -5.61 12.44
C GLY A 221 -14.16 -6.02 12.63
N GLY A 222 -14.44 -6.97 13.54
CA GLY A 222 -15.80 -7.36 13.89
C GLY A 222 -16.58 -6.25 14.60
N VAL A 223 -15.96 -5.55 15.56
CA VAL A 223 -16.55 -4.39 16.24
C VAL A 223 -16.83 -3.27 15.23
N ALA A 224 -15.90 -2.97 14.33
CA ALA A 224 -16.10 -1.98 13.28
C ALA A 224 -17.23 -2.37 12.31
N ALA A 225 -17.37 -3.66 11.97
CA ALA A 225 -18.47 -4.13 11.15
C ALA A 225 -19.83 -3.94 11.83
N ILE A 226 -19.93 -4.21 13.13
CA ILE A 226 -21.12 -3.94 13.94
C ILE A 226 -21.40 -2.43 13.98
N GLY A 227 -20.37 -1.62 14.20
CA GLY A 227 -20.47 -0.16 14.19
C GLY A 227 -21.00 0.37 12.86
N ALA A 228 -20.56 -0.20 11.72
CA ALA A 228 -21.09 0.15 10.41
C ALA A 228 -22.59 -0.17 10.31
N LEU A 229 -23.02 -1.35 10.75
CA LEU A 229 -24.44 -1.72 10.75
C LEU A 229 -25.28 -0.81 11.65
N MET A 230 -24.75 -0.39 12.79
CA MET A 230 -25.41 0.59 13.67
C MET A 230 -25.56 1.95 12.98
N SER A 231 -24.52 2.44 12.29
CA SER A 231 -24.61 3.70 11.53
C SER A 231 -25.70 3.70 10.44
N LEU A 232 -26.09 2.53 9.91
CA LEU A 232 -27.22 2.44 8.98
C LEU A 232 -28.57 2.66 9.68
N ALA A 233 -28.69 2.29 10.95
CA ALA A 233 -29.91 2.52 11.74
C ALA A 233 -30.14 4.01 12.00
N ASP A 234 -29.05 4.75 12.22
CA ASP A 234 -29.08 6.19 12.52
C ASP A 234 -28.96 7.08 11.26
N VAL A 235 -28.95 6.48 10.06
CA VAL A 235 -28.81 7.16 8.76
C VAL A 235 -27.50 7.97 8.63
N GLU A 236 -26.47 7.56 9.37
CA GLU A 236 -25.15 8.17 9.37
C GLU A 236 -24.27 7.58 8.27
N VAL A 237 -24.56 7.94 7.03
CA VAL A 237 -23.90 7.36 5.84
C VAL A 237 -22.38 7.51 5.87
N LEU A 238 -21.86 8.63 6.39
CA LEU A 238 -20.41 8.85 6.50
C LEU A 238 -19.76 7.90 7.52
N ASN A 239 -20.38 7.71 8.68
CA ASN A 239 -19.89 6.78 9.70
C ASN A 239 -20.00 5.33 9.23
N PHE A 240 -21.03 4.98 8.44
CA PHE A 240 -21.12 3.68 7.80
C PHE A 240 -19.88 3.38 6.94
N PHE A 241 -19.51 4.28 6.02
CA PHE A 241 -18.36 4.06 5.15
C PHE A 241 -17.04 4.05 5.92
N ALA A 242 -16.89 4.90 6.93
CA ALA A 242 -15.70 4.92 7.78
C ALA A 242 -15.51 3.57 8.49
N ASN A 243 -16.55 3.09 9.17
CA ASN A 243 -16.55 1.83 9.92
C ASN A 243 -16.41 0.61 9.00
N ALA A 244 -17.07 0.61 7.83
CA ALA A 244 -16.91 -0.45 6.84
C ALA A 244 -15.48 -0.51 6.26
N GLY A 245 -14.87 0.66 6.01
CA GLY A 245 -13.48 0.77 5.59
C GLY A 245 -12.52 0.19 6.64
N MET A 246 -12.72 0.54 7.92
CA MET A 246 -11.92 0.04 9.03
C MET A 246 -12.06 -1.48 9.20
N ALA A 247 -13.30 -1.99 9.17
CA ALA A 247 -13.58 -3.42 9.24
C ALA A 247 -12.86 -4.19 8.12
N THR A 248 -12.94 -3.68 6.90
CA THR A 248 -12.27 -4.27 5.73
C THR A 248 -10.75 -4.27 5.90
N ALA A 249 -10.17 -3.17 6.39
CA ALA A 249 -8.74 -3.06 6.62
C ALA A 249 -8.26 -4.07 7.68
N ASP A 250 -8.89 -4.08 8.85
CA ASP A 250 -8.51 -4.92 9.98
C ASP A 250 -8.60 -6.41 9.66
N ILE A 251 -9.66 -6.83 8.98
CA ILE A 251 -9.84 -8.23 8.55
C ILE A 251 -8.78 -8.61 7.51
N CYS A 252 -8.54 -7.76 6.51
CA CYS A 252 -7.52 -8.02 5.49
C CYS A 252 -6.11 -8.10 6.09
N PHE A 253 -5.75 -7.17 6.99
CA PHE A 253 -4.45 -7.21 7.66
C PHE A 253 -4.32 -8.38 8.63
N ALA A 254 -5.39 -8.80 9.32
CA ALA A 254 -5.39 -10.02 10.13
C ALA A 254 -5.09 -11.27 9.28
N ILE A 255 -5.72 -11.39 8.11
CA ILE A 255 -5.45 -12.49 7.17
C ILE A 255 -4.01 -12.41 6.64
N LEU A 256 -3.49 -11.22 6.35
CA LEU A 256 -2.10 -11.04 5.94
C LEU A 256 -1.12 -11.46 7.03
N ILE A 257 -1.33 -11.06 8.28
CA ILE A 257 -0.49 -11.48 9.41
C ILE A 257 -0.46 -13.00 9.53
N ARG A 258 -1.63 -13.66 9.39
CA ARG A 258 -1.74 -15.12 9.39
C ARG A 258 -0.98 -15.76 8.23
N GLN A 259 -1.14 -15.25 7.01
CA GLN A 259 -0.43 -15.75 5.83
C GLN A 259 1.08 -15.58 5.95
N TYR A 260 1.53 -14.46 6.52
CA TYR A 260 2.96 -14.21 6.76
C TYR A 260 3.50 -15.28 7.71
N ARG A 261 2.86 -15.48 8.87
CA ARG A 261 3.30 -16.48 9.86
C ARG A 261 3.34 -17.87 9.26
N SER A 262 2.30 -18.27 8.53
CA SER A 262 2.22 -19.59 7.89
C SER A 262 3.33 -19.80 6.86
N LYS A 263 3.55 -18.83 5.96
CA LYS A 263 4.56 -18.96 4.90
C LYS A 263 5.98 -18.87 5.43
N MET A 264 6.22 -18.01 6.42
CA MET A 264 7.53 -17.89 7.05
C MET A 264 7.87 -19.12 7.89
N GLY A 265 6.89 -19.65 8.64
CA GLY A 265 7.04 -20.92 9.36
C GLY A 265 7.34 -22.10 8.42
N LEU A 266 6.66 -22.16 7.26
CA LEU A 266 6.95 -23.17 6.23
C LEU A 266 8.38 -23.01 5.67
N LEU A 267 8.83 -21.78 5.39
CA LEU A 267 10.19 -21.52 4.91
C LEU A 267 11.27 -21.92 5.92
N ILE A 268 11.02 -21.73 7.22
CA ILE A 268 11.95 -22.08 8.30
C ILE A 268 12.01 -23.59 8.50
N HIS A 269 10.85 -24.25 8.63
CA HIS A 269 10.79 -25.65 9.03
C HIS A 269 10.91 -26.60 7.83
N ASN A 270 10.31 -26.28 6.68
CA ASN A 270 10.26 -27.12 5.48
C ASN A 270 10.56 -26.32 4.19
N PRO A 271 11.79 -25.82 4.00
CA PRO A 271 12.14 -24.95 2.87
C PRO A 271 11.91 -25.60 1.50
N GLN A 272 12.10 -26.92 1.37
CA GLN A 272 11.87 -27.64 0.10
C GLN A 272 10.40 -27.59 -0.32
N GLN A 273 9.48 -27.81 0.63
CA GLN A 273 8.03 -27.72 0.38
C GLN A 273 7.64 -26.29 -0.01
N PHE A 274 8.22 -25.28 0.64
CA PHE A 274 7.96 -23.88 0.31
C PHE A 274 8.32 -23.53 -1.15
N TYR A 275 9.50 -23.93 -1.64
CA TYR A 275 9.87 -23.70 -3.04
C TYR A 275 8.99 -24.45 -4.02
N GLN A 276 8.57 -25.67 -3.66
CA GLN A 276 7.67 -26.47 -4.49
C GLN A 276 6.28 -25.83 -4.59
N GLU A 277 5.71 -25.34 -3.48
CA GLU A 277 4.45 -24.58 -3.48
C GLU A 277 4.55 -23.30 -4.30
N MET A 278 5.67 -22.57 -4.22
CA MET A 278 5.87 -21.37 -5.03
C MET A 278 5.86 -21.68 -6.53
N GLN A 279 6.56 -22.73 -6.95
CA GLN A 279 6.61 -23.14 -8.35
C GLN A 279 5.21 -23.57 -8.84
N MET A 280 4.46 -24.32 -8.04
CA MET A 280 3.09 -24.71 -8.37
C MET A 280 2.13 -23.51 -8.44
N ALA A 281 2.27 -22.53 -7.54
CA ALA A 281 1.47 -21.31 -7.56
C ALA A 281 1.76 -20.43 -8.78
N GLU A 282 3.02 -20.35 -9.21
CA GLU A 282 3.43 -19.66 -10.43
C GLU A 282 2.87 -20.34 -11.68
N GLN A 283 2.91 -21.67 -11.74
CA GLN A 283 2.27 -22.44 -12.82
C GLN A 283 0.76 -22.21 -12.87
N ARG A 284 0.04 -22.24 -11.73
CA ARG A 284 -1.40 -21.92 -11.68
C ARG A 284 -1.70 -20.51 -12.19
N THR A 285 -0.87 -19.54 -11.82
CA THR A 285 -1.04 -18.14 -12.25
C THR A 285 -0.78 -17.98 -13.75
N GLN A 286 0.19 -18.70 -14.31
CA GLN A 286 0.43 -18.76 -15.75
C GLN A 286 -0.70 -19.46 -16.49
N GLN A 287 -1.26 -20.54 -15.93
CA GLN A 287 -2.38 -21.28 -16.52
C GLN A 287 -3.67 -20.44 -16.54
N GLN A 288 -3.92 -19.65 -15.47
CA GLN A 288 -5.02 -18.69 -15.43
C GLN A 288 -4.81 -17.49 -16.38
N ARG A 289 -3.57 -17.03 -16.58
CA ARG A 289 -3.26 -16.01 -17.60
C ARG A 289 -3.36 -16.55 -19.03
N GLY A 290 -3.04 -17.82 -19.26
CA GLY A 290 -3.18 -18.48 -20.56
C GLY A 290 -4.63 -18.73 -20.98
N ALA A 291 -5.57 -18.74 -20.03
CA ALA A 291 -7.01 -18.84 -20.30
C ALA A 291 -7.66 -17.51 -20.71
N GLN A 292 -6.94 -16.38 -20.67
CA GLN A 292 -7.37 -15.10 -21.22
C GLN A 292 -6.68 -14.87 -22.57
N GLN A 293 -7.10 -15.63 -23.59
CA GLN A 293 -6.81 -15.26 -24.97
C GLN A 293 -7.60 -13.98 -25.34
N PRO A 294 -7.01 -13.03 -26.10
CA PRO A 294 -7.79 -11.94 -26.65
C PRO A 294 -8.81 -12.53 -27.60
N TYR A 295 -10.09 -12.27 -27.31
CA TYR A 295 -11.20 -12.64 -28.17
C TYR A 295 -10.96 -12.04 -29.57
N GLN A 296 -10.48 -12.85 -30.53
CA GLN A 296 -10.60 -12.51 -31.94
C GLN A 296 -12.09 -12.67 -32.27
N GLY A 297 -12.80 -11.54 -32.28
CA GLY A 297 -14.21 -11.51 -32.64
C GLY A 297 -14.42 -12.04 -34.06
N GLN A 298 -14.90 -13.27 -34.17
CA GLN A 298 -15.58 -13.73 -35.38
C GLN A 298 -16.89 -12.94 -35.48
N GLN A 299 -16.91 -11.97 -36.39
CA GLN A 299 -18.14 -11.31 -36.83
C GLN A 299 -19.02 -12.32 -37.55
N GLN A 300 -19.95 -12.94 -36.83
CA GLN A 300 -21.11 -13.58 -37.44
C GLN A 300 -22.17 -12.51 -37.68
N TRP A 301 -22.47 -12.29 -38.96
CA TRP A 301 -23.45 -11.35 -39.46
C TRP A 301 -24.85 -11.85 -39.12
N ALA A 302 -25.46 -11.29 -38.06
CA ALA A 302 -26.90 -11.35 -37.88
C ALA A 302 -27.52 -10.20 -38.69
N GLN A 303 -28.22 -10.54 -39.77
CA GLN A 303 -28.98 -9.56 -40.54
C GLN A 303 -30.16 -9.03 -39.71
N GLN A 304 -30.16 -7.73 -39.44
CA GLN A 304 -31.35 -7.00 -39.00
C GLN A 304 -31.90 -6.20 -40.19
N PRO A 305 -33.23 -6.17 -40.39
CA PRO A 305 -33.83 -5.42 -41.48
C PRO A 305 -33.71 -3.91 -41.25
N TYR A 306 -33.32 -3.24 -42.33
CA TYR A 306 -33.05 -1.81 -42.45
C TYR A 306 -34.33 -0.99 -42.28
N GLN A 307 -34.35 -0.01 -41.36
CA GLN A 307 -35.27 1.13 -41.38
C GLN A 307 -34.48 2.39 -41.75
N PRO A 308 -34.92 3.16 -42.77
CA PRO A 308 -34.13 4.30 -43.28
C PRO A 308 -34.13 5.51 -42.32
N GLN A 309 -32.93 6.08 -42.12
CA GLN A 309 -32.63 7.27 -41.32
C GLN A 309 -33.01 8.57 -42.04
N GLN A 310 -33.34 9.62 -41.25
CA GLN A 310 -33.30 11.02 -41.67
C GLN A 310 -31.95 11.66 -41.31
N PRO A 311 -31.45 12.66 -42.08
CA PRO A 311 -30.08 13.16 -41.94
C PRO A 311 -29.98 14.26 -40.87
N TYR A 312 -28.94 14.19 -40.02
CA TYR A 312 -28.54 15.33 -39.19
C TYR A 312 -27.03 15.57 -39.23
N GLN A 313 -26.67 16.85 -39.32
CA GLN A 313 -25.34 17.41 -39.60
C GLN A 313 -24.43 17.47 -38.36
N ALA A 314 -23.12 17.43 -38.59
CA ALA A 314 -22.08 17.52 -37.56
C ALA A 314 -21.62 18.98 -37.32
N PRO A 315 -21.28 19.36 -36.06
CA PRO A 315 -20.41 20.50 -35.81
C PRO A 315 -18.97 20.12 -35.47
N GLN A 316 -18.08 21.05 -35.83
CA GLN A 316 -16.62 20.97 -35.95
C GLN A 316 -15.84 21.23 -34.64
N GLN A 317 -14.53 20.95 -34.77
CA GLN A 317 -13.40 21.04 -33.84
C GLN A 317 -13.14 22.43 -33.21
N ALA A 318 -12.41 22.45 -32.08
CA ALA A 318 -11.57 23.57 -31.66
C ALA A 318 -10.23 23.09 -31.07
N GLN A 319 -9.14 23.75 -31.49
CA GLN A 319 -7.73 23.54 -31.15
C GLN A 319 -7.29 24.39 -29.91
N ASN A 320 -6.46 23.80 -29.02
CA ASN A 320 -5.17 24.21 -28.39
C ASN A 320 -4.83 25.72 -28.08
N PRO A 321 -3.77 26.14 -27.31
CA PRO A 321 -2.58 25.41 -26.78
C PRO A 321 -1.91 25.91 -25.42
N SER A 322 -0.77 25.29 -25.06
CA SER A 322 0.49 25.87 -24.48
C SER A 322 0.77 26.01 -22.96
N GLY A 323 1.92 25.46 -22.50
CA GLY A 323 2.94 26.19 -21.70
C GLY A 323 3.62 25.54 -20.45
N SER A 324 4.92 25.15 -20.60
CA SER A 324 6.09 25.29 -19.67
C SER A 324 6.09 24.62 -18.27
N GLY A 325 7.16 24.09 -17.64
CA GLY A 325 8.61 23.98 -17.89
C GLY A 325 9.41 23.77 -16.56
N TYR A 326 10.33 22.79 -16.54
CA TYR A 326 11.61 22.61 -15.79
C TYR A 326 11.73 22.54 -14.24
N GLY A 327 12.59 21.62 -13.79
CA GLY A 327 13.22 21.61 -12.45
C GLY A 327 13.89 20.27 -12.05
N GLU A 328 15.13 20.05 -12.51
CA GLU A 328 16.03 18.93 -12.18
C GLU A 328 16.64 19.03 -10.76
N THR A 329 17.06 17.89 -10.18
CA THR A 329 18.34 17.80 -9.42
C THR A 329 18.90 16.37 -9.47
N SER A 330 20.21 16.30 -9.78
CA SER A 330 21.10 15.16 -9.96
C SER A 330 21.38 14.27 -8.73
N GLU A 331 21.54 12.97 -9.02
CA GLU A 331 22.60 11.97 -8.70
C GLU A 331 23.68 12.28 -7.62
N LEU A 332 24.32 11.34 -6.88
CA LEU A 332 24.90 9.99 -7.12
C LEU A 332 25.13 9.23 -5.74
N PRO A 333 25.91 8.12 -5.61
CA PRO A 333 25.62 6.73 -6.00
C PRO A 333 25.96 5.69 -4.87
N TYR A 334 25.33 4.50 -4.82
CA TYR A 334 26.08 3.25 -4.55
C TYR A 334 25.26 1.98 -4.85
N ARG A 335 25.61 1.35 -5.98
CA ARG A 335 25.94 -0.07 -6.20
C ARG A 335 25.32 -1.11 -5.25
N ASN A 336 24.55 -2.04 -5.83
CA ASN A 336 24.80 -3.50 -5.82
C ASN A 336 23.59 -4.24 -6.41
N GLU A 337 23.62 -4.50 -7.73
CA GLU A 337 22.58 -5.26 -8.45
C GLU A 337 22.77 -6.78 -8.29
N THR A 338 21.67 -7.49 -8.08
CA THR A 338 21.58 -8.95 -8.25
C THR A 338 21.04 -9.22 -9.65
N MET A 339 21.88 -9.68 -10.58
CA MET A 339 21.47 -10.04 -11.94
C MET A 339 20.59 -11.30 -11.92
N VAL A 340 19.36 -11.17 -12.39
CA VAL A 340 18.44 -12.30 -12.58
C VAL A 340 18.78 -12.99 -13.90
N LEU A 341 18.96 -14.30 -13.82
CA LEU A 341 19.59 -15.19 -14.81
C LEU A 341 18.63 -15.60 -15.95
N GLY A 342 18.21 -14.66 -16.81
CA GLY A 342 17.19 -14.93 -17.84
C GLY A 342 17.62 -14.74 -19.30
N GLY A 343 18.87 -14.37 -19.60
CA GLY A 343 19.30 -13.96 -20.95
C GLY A 343 20.78 -14.17 -21.26
N GLN A 344 21.37 -15.28 -20.83
CA GLN A 344 22.79 -15.56 -21.11
C GLN A 344 22.95 -16.47 -22.33
N MET A 345 23.99 -16.17 -23.12
CA MET A 345 24.45 -16.98 -24.24
C MET A 345 25.51 -17.96 -23.70
N ILE A 346 25.48 -19.23 -24.09
CA ILE A 346 26.45 -20.28 -23.78
C ILE A 346 27.31 -20.55 -25.02
N ASN A 347 28.52 -19.98 -25.10
CA ASN A 347 29.47 -20.29 -26.18
C ASN A 347 30.59 -21.19 -25.63
N ASN A 348 30.77 -22.39 -26.20
CA ASN A 348 31.77 -23.37 -25.78
C ASN A 348 31.74 -23.72 -24.27
N GLY A 349 30.56 -23.70 -23.64
CA GLY A 349 30.39 -23.98 -22.21
C GLY A 349 30.68 -22.79 -21.28
N VAL A 350 30.99 -21.62 -21.83
CA VAL A 350 31.19 -20.36 -21.08
C VAL A 350 29.92 -19.50 -21.19
N LEU A 351 29.45 -18.98 -20.06
CA LEU A 351 28.35 -18.02 -20.00
C LEU A 351 28.85 -16.65 -20.50
N GLN A 352 28.34 -16.22 -21.65
CA GLN A 352 28.52 -14.88 -22.21
C GLN A 352 27.35 -13.98 -21.81
N SER A 353 27.71 -12.81 -21.28
CA SER A 353 26.80 -11.72 -20.95
C SER A 353 26.64 -10.78 -22.13
N VAL A 354 25.40 -10.49 -22.53
CA VAL A 354 25.10 -9.49 -23.56
C VAL A 354 24.80 -8.15 -22.88
N ARG A 355 25.53 -7.11 -23.30
CA ARG A 355 25.44 -5.76 -22.75
C ARG A 355 25.29 -4.75 -23.88
N LEU A 356 24.55 -3.67 -23.65
CA LEU A 356 24.51 -2.50 -24.53
C LEU A 356 25.02 -1.30 -23.75
N ILE A 357 25.99 -0.58 -24.31
CA ILE A 357 26.58 0.60 -23.69
C ILE A 357 26.03 1.83 -24.41
N ARG A 358 25.25 2.65 -23.71
CA ARG A 358 24.70 3.89 -24.25
C ARG A 358 25.82 4.90 -24.44
N GLN A 359 26.03 5.37 -25.68
CA GLN A 359 27.15 6.26 -26.00
C GLN A 359 27.03 7.65 -25.34
N LYS A 360 25.80 8.16 -25.21
CA LYS A 360 25.55 9.49 -24.66
C LYS A 360 25.84 9.60 -23.15
N THR A 361 25.57 8.55 -22.39
CA THR A 361 25.69 8.56 -20.91
C THR A 361 26.78 7.62 -20.38
N GLY A 362 27.30 6.71 -21.20
CA GLY A 362 28.18 5.62 -20.76
C GLY A 362 27.46 4.53 -19.96
N GLU A 363 26.13 4.56 -19.86
CA GLU A 363 25.34 3.59 -19.11
C GLU A 363 25.43 2.20 -19.75
N THR A 364 25.71 1.17 -18.94
CA THR A 364 25.75 -0.22 -19.40
C THR A 364 24.45 -0.93 -19.05
N ILE A 365 23.75 -1.41 -20.07
CA ILE A 365 22.45 -2.07 -19.99
C ILE A 365 22.68 -3.57 -20.16
N TYR A 366 22.29 -4.36 -19.16
CA TYR A 366 22.45 -5.80 -19.19
C TYR A 366 21.19 -6.48 -19.72
N ILE A 367 21.35 -7.27 -20.78
CA ILE A 367 20.26 -8.08 -21.33
C ILE A 367 20.08 -9.31 -20.45
N ASN A 368 19.11 -9.22 -19.54
CA ASN A 368 18.87 -10.23 -18.50
C ASN A 368 17.68 -11.15 -18.82
N LYS A 369 17.09 -11.07 -20.01
CA LYS A 369 15.94 -11.85 -20.48
C LYS A 369 16.16 -12.33 -21.91
N ALA A 370 15.56 -13.47 -22.26
CA ALA A 370 15.56 -13.99 -23.63
C ALA A 370 14.82 -13.08 -24.62
N SER A 371 13.86 -12.30 -24.16
CA SER A 371 13.20 -11.24 -24.93
C SER A 371 13.25 -9.96 -24.11
N PHE A 372 13.87 -8.92 -24.65
CA PHE A 372 14.18 -7.69 -23.93
C PHE A 372 13.74 -6.48 -24.76
N TRP A 373 12.75 -5.76 -24.25
CA TRP A 373 12.10 -4.65 -24.95
C TRP A 373 12.72 -3.30 -24.61
N PHE A 374 12.92 -2.49 -25.64
CA PHE A 374 13.33 -1.09 -25.55
C PHE A 374 12.19 -0.16 -25.98
N GLY A 375 12.04 0.97 -25.31
CA GLY A 375 11.11 2.02 -25.73
C GLY A 375 10.92 3.09 -24.66
N LYS A 376 9.92 3.96 -24.82
CA LYS A 376 9.62 5.04 -23.87
C LYS A 376 8.47 4.74 -22.89
N ASP A 377 7.75 3.64 -23.08
CA ASP A 377 6.59 3.29 -22.24
C ASP A 377 6.99 2.26 -21.18
N ALA A 378 7.33 2.74 -19.98
CA ALA A 378 7.80 1.93 -18.86
C ALA A 378 6.85 0.79 -18.44
N GLY A 379 5.58 0.81 -18.84
CA GLY A 379 4.65 -0.29 -18.58
C GLY A 379 4.78 -1.48 -19.52
N ASN A 380 5.42 -1.29 -20.69
CA ASN A 380 5.44 -2.24 -21.81
C ASN A 380 6.85 -2.60 -22.30
N VAL A 381 7.91 -2.09 -21.65
CA VAL A 381 9.31 -2.31 -22.05
C VAL A 381 10.18 -2.69 -20.85
N ASP A 382 11.31 -3.35 -21.12
CA ASP A 382 12.28 -3.77 -20.10
C ASP A 382 13.32 -2.69 -19.80
N TYR A 383 13.69 -1.90 -20.81
CA TYR A 383 14.51 -0.70 -20.65
C TYR A 383 13.82 0.53 -21.24
N CYS A 384 13.64 1.54 -20.39
CA CYS A 384 12.83 2.71 -20.68
C CYS A 384 13.69 3.95 -20.95
N LEU A 385 13.70 4.40 -22.20
CA LEU A 385 14.32 5.65 -22.64
C LEU A 385 13.31 6.79 -22.48
N THR A 386 13.28 7.38 -21.29
CA THR A 386 12.30 8.43 -20.92
C THR A 386 12.70 9.83 -21.39
N ASP A 387 13.99 10.04 -21.64
CA ASP A 387 14.61 11.32 -21.99
C ASP A 387 14.59 11.63 -23.49
N ASN A 388 13.88 10.83 -24.28
CA ASN A 388 13.95 10.92 -25.74
C ASN A 388 12.59 10.81 -26.46
N ALA A 389 12.16 11.92 -27.07
CA ALA A 389 10.91 12.01 -27.82
C ALA A 389 10.95 11.23 -29.15
N ALA A 390 12.13 10.95 -29.70
CA ALA A 390 12.31 10.20 -30.94
C ALA A 390 12.14 8.68 -30.74
N ILE A 391 12.06 8.20 -29.50
CA ILE A 391 11.84 6.80 -29.18
C ILE A 391 10.35 6.46 -29.12
N SER A 392 9.93 5.42 -29.85
CA SER A 392 8.56 4.89 -29.79
C SER A 392 8.26 4.20 -28.45
N ARG A 393 6.97 4.12 -28.07
CA ARG A 393 6.53 3.49 -26.81
C ARG A 393 7.11 2.10 -26.61
N ARG A 394 7.11 1.30 -27.68
CA ARG A 394 7.76 0.00 -27.81
C ARG A 394 8.53 0.00 -29.13
N HIS A 395 9.82 0.30 -29.05
CA HIS A 395 10.66 0.68 -30.19
C HIS A 395 11.34 -0.52 -30.85
N ALA A 396 12.08 -1.29 -30.06
CA ALA A 396 12.86 -2.42 -30.55
C ALA A 396 12.81 -3.57 -29.56
N LEU A 397 12.97 -4.79 -30.07
CA LEU A 397 13.10 -6.02 -29.30
C LEU A 397 14.48 -6.61 -29.55
N ILE A 398 15.18 -6.92 -28.46
CA ILE A 398 16.33 -7.83 -28.52
C ILE A 398 15.86 -9.21 -28.11
N THR A 399 16.15 -10.22 -28.94
CA THR A 399 15.86 -11.60 -28.61
C THR A 399 17.12 -12.46 -28.64
N ILE A 400 17.29 -13.28 -27.60
CA ILE A 400 18.32 -14.31 -27.54
C ILE A 400 17.66 -15.65 -27.84
N ARG A 401 17.99 -16.26 -28.98
CA ARG A 401 17.49 -17.58 -29.39
C ARG A 401 18.62 -18.41 -29.97
N ASN A 402 18.65 -19.71 -29.68
CA ASN A 402 19.66 -20.65 -30.21
C ASN A 402 21.11 -20.17 -30.02
N ASN A 403 21.40 -19.47 -28.93
CA ASN A 403 22.71 -18.92 -28.66
C ASN A 403 23.19 -17.83 -29.64
N GLU A 404 22.24 -17.14 -30.27
CA GLU A 404 22.45 -15.98 -31.12
C GLU A 404 21.59 -14.81 -30.61
N CYS A 405 22.14 -13.59 -30.71
CA CYS A 405 21.46 -12.36 -30.32
C CYS A 405 20.89 -11.69 -31.57
N PHE A 406 19.62 -11.32 -31.54
CA PHE A 406 18.93 -10.66 -32.64
C PHE A 406 18.29 -9.36 -32.15
N ILE A 407 18.24 -8.38 -33.04
CA ILE A 407 17.48 -7.14 -32.86
C ILE A 407 16.39 -7.04 -33.93
N GLN A 408 15.22 -6.57 -33.52
CA GLN A 408 14.07 -6.35 -34.37
C GLN A 408 13.49 -4.96 -34.12
N ASP A 409 13.31 -4.18 -35.18
CA ASP A 409 12.56 -2.91 -35.10
C ASP A 409 11.06 -3.20 -35.05
N ASN A 410 10.35 -2.61 -34.09
CA ASN A 410 8.92 -2.82 -33.88
C ASN A 410 8.09 -1.71 -34.52
N HIS A 411 8.23 -1.53 -35.83
CA HIS A 411 7.55 -0.48 -36.61
C HIS A 411 7.71 0.91 -35.97
N SER A 412 8.93 1.21 -35.53
CA SER A 412 9.20 2.44 -34.78
C SER A 412 9.13 3.67 -35.70
N THR A 413 8.73 4.82 -35.14
CA THR A 413 8.57 6.06 -35.92
C THR A 413 9.87 6.55 -36.55
N ASN A 414 10.99 6.44 -35.85
CA ASN A 414 12.30 6.94 -36.31
C ASN A 414 13.26 5.84 -36.74
N ARG A 415 12.77 4.59 -36.81
CA ARG A 415 13.50 3.37 -37.18
C ARG A 415 14.71 3.06 -36.27
N THR A 416 15.14 1.82 -36.36
CA THR A 416 16.38 1.32 -35.76
C THR A 416 17.44 1.16 -36.84
N PHE A 417 18.69 1.49 -36.52
CA PHE A 417 19.84 1.36 -37.39
C PHE A 417 20.87 0.44 -36.76
N LEU A 418 21.53 -0.39 -37.56
CA LEU A 418 22.64 -1.25 -37.16
C LEU A 418 23.86 -0.89 -38.02
N ASN A 419 24.95 -0.48 -37.39
CA ASN A 419 26.20 -0.03 -38.04
C ASN A 419 25.97 1.05 -39.11
N GLY A 420 24.96 1.90 -38.93
CA GLY A 420 24.58 2.96 -39.86
C GLY A 420 23.56 2.55 -40.94
N HIS A 421 23.25 1.26 -41.09
CA HIS A 421 22.22 0.77 -42.01
C HIS A 421 20.87 0.68 -41.31
N VAL A 422 19.80 1.12 -41.99
CA VAL A 422 18.44 1.04 -41.46
C VAL A 422 17.95 -0.41 -41.44
N LEU A 423 17.38 -0.85 -40.32
CA LEU A 423 16.76 -2.17 -40.19
C LEU A 423 15.36 -2.17 -40.82
N GLU A 424 14.97 -3.32 -41.37
CA GLU A 424 13.61 -3.54 -41.83
C GLU A 424 12.70 -3.86 -40.63
N ALA A 425 11.55 -3.18 -40.54
CA ALA A 425 10.62 -3.34 -39.44
C ALA A 425 10.05 -4.76 -39.41
N GLY A 426 10.09 -5.42 -38.25
CA GLY A 426 9.60 -6.78 -38.06
C GLY A 426 10.56 -7.89 -38.49
N VAL A 427 11.78 -7.59 -38.95
CA VAL A 427 12.77 -8.60 -39.34
C VAL A 427 13.83 -8.77 -38.25
N ASP A 428 14.03 -10.01 -37.80
CA ASP A 428 15.09 -10.37 -36.84
C ASP A 428 16.46 -10.24 -37.54
N THR A 429 17.30 -9.31 -37.07
CA THR A 429 18.66 -9.06 -37.61
C THR A 429 19.70 -9.47 -36.57
N PRO A 430 20.73 -10.26 -36.91
CA PRO A 430 21.74 -10.71 -35.94
C PRO A 430 22.59 -9.56 -35.41
N LEU A 431 22.95 -9.63 -34.12
CA LEU A 431 23.85 -8.72 -33.42
C LEU A 431 25.15 -9.43 -33.04
N SER A 432 26.28 -8.77 -33.30
CA SER A 432 27.63 -9.22 -32.95
C SER A 432 28.28 -8.33 -31.88
N ASP A 433 29.33 -8.84 -31.24
CA ASP A 433 30.15 -8.04 -30.33
C ASP A 433 30.78 -6.85 -31.07
N GLY A 434 30.68 -5.65 -30.48
CA GLY A 434 31.19 -4.40 -31.05
C GLY A 434 30.22 -3.67 -31.99
N ASP A 435 29.05 -4.23 -32.31
CA ASP A 435 28.09 -3.58 -33.20
C ASP A 435 27.53 -2.28 -32.61
N ARG A 436 27.24 -1.30 -33.49
CA ARG A 436 26.60 -0.04 -33.12
C ARG A 436 25.13 -0.05 -33.49
N VAL A 437 24.26 -0.03 -32.49
CA VAL A 437 22.80 0.04 -32.65
C VAL A 437 22.36 1.47 -32.37
N ARG A 438 21.67 2.10 -33.30
CA ARG A 438 21.03 3.41 -33.09
C ARG A 438 19.52 3.28 -33.16
N MET A 439 18.82 3.57 -32.06
CA MET A 439 17.36 3.58 -31.99
C MET A 439 16.90 5.04 -32.01
N GLY A 440 16.22 5.48 -33.07
CA GLY A 440 15.97 6.92 -33.27
C GLY A 440 17.27 7.71 -33.34
N ASP A 441 17.51 8.58 -32.37
CA ASP A 441 18.70 9.41 -32.18
C ASP A 441 19.60 8.94 -31.01
N GLU A 442 19.29 7.79 -30.39
CA GLU A 442 20.09 7.19 -29.33
C GLU A 442 21.01 6.09 -29.87
N GLU A 443 22.31 6.17 -29.58
CA GLU A 443 23.32 5.21 -30.03
C GLU A 443 23.85 4.34 -28.89
N PHE A 444 23.97 3.04 -29.16
CA PHE A 444 24.40 1.99 -28.25
C PHE A 444 25.49 1.14 -28.90
N THR A 445 26.47 0.70 -28.12
CA THR A 445 27.46 -0.29 -28.55
C THR A 445 27.20 -1.62 -27.86
N VAL A 446 27.11 -2.68 -28.66
CA VAL A 446 26.91 -4.05 -28.18
C VAL A 446 28.24 -4.60 -27.67
N SER A 447 28.23 -5.18 -26.47
CA SER A 447 29.35 -5.94 -25.89
C SER A 447 28.84 -7.32 -25.47
N ILE A 448 29.37 -8.37 -26.10
CA ILE A 448 29.07 -9.77 -25.80
C ILE A 448 30.35 -10.41 -25.25
N GLY A 449 30.36 -10.76 -23.97
CA GLY A 449 31.57 -11.30 -23.31
C GLY A 449 31.33 -12.04 -22.02
#